data_AF-A0A2E0L2P4-F1
#
_entry.id   AF-A0A2E0L2P4-F1
#
_cell.length_a   1.000
_cell.length_b   1.000
_cell.length_c   1.000
_cell.angle_alpha   90.00
_cell.angle_beta   90.00
_cell.angle_gamma   90.00
#
_symmetry.space_group_name_H-M   'P 1'
#
loop_
_entity.id
_entity.type
_entity.pdbx_description
1 polymer ?
#
loop_
_entity_poly.entity_id
_entity_poly.type
_entity_poly.pdbx_seq_one_letter_code
_entity_poly.pdbx_strand_id
1 'polypeptide(L)'
;MVLLLVSLCAACVPATVPPQVAYTPGPAVQVIDGLYDSGVFRVQYPADWRVITSAAGDPVHVIFAAPDGDALMIVGEQVDSAPAPAGYAGPLQSEQREIMLADGVMVTVILNAAPDDWAQRLALFEQVVASVRASAD
;
A
#
# COMPACT_ATOMS: atom_id res chain seq x y z
N MET A 1 46.28 11.76 -31.48
CA MET A 1 45.55 11.75 -30.20
C MET A 1 44.04 11.69 -30.48
N VAL A 2 43.58 10.57 -31.07
CA VAL A 2 42.20 10.31 -31.50
C VAL A 2 41.93 8.82 -31.29
N LEU A 3 42.16 8.33 -30.07
CA LEU A 3 42.07 6.88 -29.77
C LEU A 3 41.44 6.57 -28.41
N LEU A 4 40.88 7.57 -27.73
CA LEU A 4 40.36 7.45 -26.36
C LEU A 4 38.84 7.68 -26.24
N LEU A 5 38.13 7.90 -27.34
CA LEU A 5 36.68 8.23 -27.35
C LEU A 5 35.75 7.06 -27.69
N VAL A 6 36.27 5.89 -28.09
CA VAL A 6 35.42 4.75 -28.53
C VAL A 6 35.04 3.81 -27.37
N SER A 7 35.66 3.92 -26.19
CA SER A 7 35.50 2.95 -25.11
C SER A 7 34.33 3.22 -24.14
N LEU A 8 33.57 4.31 -24.31
CA LEU A 8 32.44 4.66 -23.42
C LEU A 8 31.08 4.11 -23.87
N CYS A 9 30.96 3.55 -25.09
CA CYS A 9 29.68 3.03 -25.60
C CYS A 9 29.45 1.53 -25.34
N ALA A 10 30.41 0.82 -24.75
CA ALA A 10 30.31 -0.64 -24.53
C ALA A 10 29.69 -1.02 -23.17
N ALA A 11 29.29 -0.05 -22.34
CA ALA A 11 28.70 -0.30 -21.02
C ALA A 11 27.17 -0.42 -21.02
N CYS A 12 26.53 -0.52 -22.20
CA CYS A 12 25.12 -0.88 -22.31
C CYS A 12 24.96 -2.39 -22.05
N VAL A 13 25.03 -2.80 -20.78
CA VAL A 13 24.61 -4.15 -20.37
C VAL A 13 23.09 -4.20 -20.54
N PRO A 14 22.54 -5.12 -21.34
CA PRO A 14 21.09 -5.30 -21.44
C PRO A 14 20.52 -5.57 -20.06
N ALA A 15 19.45 -4.88 -19.68
CA ALA A 15 18.74 -5.16 -18.44
C ALA A 15 18.17 -6.58 -18.52
N THR A 16 18.84 -7.53 -17.89
CA THR A 16 18.35 -8.90 -17.71
C THR A 16 17.46 -8.94 -16.48
N VAL A 17 16.23 -9.44 -16.65
CA VAL A 17 15.31 -9.62 -15.52
C VAL A 17 15.92 -10.64 -14.55
N PRO A 18 16.09 -10.29 -13.27
CA PRO A 18 16.64 -11.21 -12.29
C PRO A 18 15.74 -12.46 -12.16
N PRO A 19 16.31 -13.67 -11.99
CA PRO A 19 15.52 -14.88 -11.78
C PRO A 19 14.51 -14.77 -10.63
N GLN A 20 14.79 -13.94 -9.63
CA GLN A 20 13.95 -13.73 -8.45
C GLN A 20 12.55 -13.19 -8.80
N VAL A 21 12.41 -12.42 -9.89
CA VAL A 21 11.11 -11.88 -10.34
C VAL A 21 10.18 -13.02 -10.82
N ALA A 22 10.74 -14.12 -11.33
CA ALA A 22 9.96 -15.27 -11.78
C ALA A 22 9.31 -16.03 -10.62
N TYR A 23 9.74 -15.81 -9.38
CA TYR A 23 9.27 -16.51 -8.18
C TYR A 23 8.40 -15.64 -7.25
N THR A 24 8.10 -14.39 -7.63
CA THR A 24 7.14 -13.52 -6.93
C THR A 24 6.02 -13.10 -7.88
N PRO A 25 5.14 -14.04 -8.28
CA PRO A 25 4.03 -13.72 -9.16
C PRO A 25 3.06 -12.74 -8.47
N GLY A 26 2.61 -11.74 -9.23
CA GLY A 26 1.72 -10.68 -8.76
C GLY A 26 1.99 -9.38 -9.52
N PRO A 27 1.04 -8.43 -9.50
CA PRO A 27 1.29 -7.10 -10.04
C PRO A 27 2.39 -6.40 -9.22
N ALA A 28 3.19 -5.58 -9.90
CA ALA A 28 4.20 -4.78 -9.23
C ALA A 28 3.50 -3.70 -8.38
N VAL A 29 3.92 -3.58 -7.12
CA VAL A 29 3.46 -2.53 -6.22
C VAL A 29 4.40 -1.32 -6.33
N GLN A 30 3.83 -0.13 -6.38
CA GLN A 30 4.55 1.14 -6.33
C GLN A 30 4.19 1.90 -5.05
N VAL A 31 5.19 2.45 -4.38
CA VAL A 31 5.04 3.31 -3.20
C VAL A 31 5.87 4.56 -3.44
N ILE A 32 5.23 5.66 -3.79
CA ILE A 32 5.89 6.90 -4.23
C ILE A 32 5.09 8.09 -3.69
N ASP A 33 5.77 9.03 -3.02
CA ASP A 33 5.21 10.34 -2.62
C ASP A 33 3.83 10.30 -1.93
N GLY A 34 3.61 9.35 -1.01
CA GLY A 34 2.33 9.23 -0.29
C GLY A 34 1.23 8.50 -1.07
N LEU A 35 1.57 7.91 -2.23
CA LEU A 35 0.69 7.07 -3.03
C LEU A 35 1.15 5.61 -2.96
N TYR A 36 0.20 4.72 -2.69
CA TYR A 36 0.34 3.29 -2.91
C TYR A 36 -0.45 2.91 -4.16
N ASP A 37 0.16 2.15 -5.06
CA ASP A 37 -0.48 1.59 -6.25
C ASP A 37 -0.14 0.10 -6.36
N SER A 38 -1.17 -0.74 -6.32
CA SER A 38 -1.01 -2.19 -6.41
C SER A 38 -1.15 -2.75 -7.82
N GLY A 39 -1.44 -1.91 -8.82
CA GLY A 39 -1.90 -2.35 -10.14
C GLY A 39 -3.38 -2.76 -10.18
N VAL A 40 -4.04 -2.90 -9.03
CA VAL A 40 -5.50 -3.13 -8.90
C VAL A 40 -6.18 -1.84 -8.44
N PHE A 41 -5.70 -1.29 -7.33
CA PHE A 41 -6.17 -0.01 -6.80
C PHE A 41 -5.00 0.90 -6.47
N ARG A 42 -5.28 2.19 -6.43
CA ARG A 42 -4.38 3.20 -5.88
C ARG A 42 -5.06 3.95 -4.74
N VAL A 43 -4.27 4.35 -3.75
CA VAL A 43 -4.76 5.02 -2.55
C VAL A 43 -3.67 5.93 -1.98
N GLN A 44 -4.06 7.11 -1.50
CA GLN A 44 -3.17 7.98 -0.76
C GLN A 44 -3.12 7.53 0.70
N TYR A 45 -1.93 7.56 1.30
CA TYR A 45 -1.75 7.23 2.70
C TYR A 45 -1.17 8.43 3.49
N PRO A 46 -1.45 8.54 4.80
CA PRO A 46 -1.00 9.67 5.59
C PRO A 46 0.53 9.75 5.65
N ALA A 47 1.06 10.98 5.76
CA ALA A 47 2.48 11.20 5.95
C ALA A 47 3.00 10.47 7.20
N ASP A 48 4.24 9.99 7.14
CA ASP A 48 4.95 9.27 8.20
C ASP A 48 4.35 7.90 8.61
N TRP A 49 3.29 7.45 7.94
CA TRP A 49 2.76 6.10 8.13
C TRP A 49 3.61 5.08 7.38
N ARG A 50 3.85 3.94 8.02
CA ARG A 50 4.55 2.82 7.40
C ARG A 50 3.60 2.09 6.46
N VAL A 51 4.11 1.69 5.31
CA VAL A 51 3.39 0.92 4.30
C VAL A 51 3.85 -0.53 4.37
N ILE A 52 2.94 -1.46 4.63
CA ILE A 52 3.21 -2.90 4.73
C ILE A 52 2.36 -3.60 3.68
N THR A 53 3.01 -4.21 2.68
CA THR A 53 2.31 -4.85 1.56
C THR A 53 1.93 -6.29 1.88
N SER A 54 0.89 -6.79 1.23
CA SER A 54 0.54 -8.22 1.24
C SER A 54 1.71 -9.10 0.75
N ALA A 55 1.68 -10.37 1.15
CA ALA A 55 2.63 -11.35 0.63
C ALA A 55 2.37 -11.62 -0.87
N ALA A 56 3.42 -11.99 -1.60
CA ALA A 56 3.27 -12.39 -3.00
C ALA A 56 2.41 -13.66 -3.08
N GLY A 57 1.32 -13.60 -3.84
CA GLY A 57 0.37 -14.71 -4.03
C GLY A 57 -0.92 -14.62 -3.21
N ASP A 58 -0.99 -13.73 -2.22
CA ASP A 58 -2.23 -13.46 -1.47
C ASP A 58 -3.10 -12.41 -2.20
N PRO A 59 -4.42 -12.33 -1.92
CA PRO A 59 -5.25 -11.22 -2.34
C PRO A 59 -4.62 -9.88 -1.97
N VAL A 60 -4.70 -8.92 -2.90
CA VAL A 60 -3.90 -7.69 -2.80
C VAL A 60 -4.43 -6.81 -1.67
N HIS A 61 -3.53 -6.46 -0.75
CA HIS A 61 -3.85 -5.54 0.33
C HIS A 61 -2.61 -4.80 0.82
N VAL A 62 -2.86 -3.70 1.52
CA VAL A 62 -1.84 -2.89 2.17
C VAL A 62 -2.29 -2.51 3.57
N ILE A 63 -1.37 -2.56 4.52
CA ILE A 63 -1.57 -2.04 5.88
C ILE A 63 -0.78 -0.74 6.01
N PHE A 64 -1.48 0.33 6.37
CA PHE A 64 -0.88 1.58 6.82
C PHE A 64 -0.80 1.56 8.34
N ALA A 65 0.41 1.70 8.88
CA ALA A 65 0.63 1.71 10.32
C ALA A 65 1.05 3.09 10.82
N ALA A 66 0.31 3.64 11.78
CA ALA A 66 0.63 4.91 12.41
C ALA A 66 2.02 4.87 13.08
N PRO A 67 2.75 6.00 13.09
CA PRO A 67 4.09 6.08 13.69
C PRO A 67 4.08 5.79 15.19
N ASP A 68 2.99 6.15 15.88
CA ASP A 68 2.84 6.00 17.33
C ASP A 68 2.47 4.58 17.75
N GLY A 69 2.13 3.70 16.79
CA GLY A 69 1.77 2.31 17.04
C GLY A 69 0.38 2.11 17.68
N ASP A 70 -0.50 3.10 17.55
CA ASP A 70 -1.84 3.15 18.16
C ASP A 70 -2.97 2.95 17.14
N ALA A 71 -2.68 2.98 15.84
CA ALA A 71 -3.66 2.80 14.77
C ALA A 71 -3.09 2.04 13.56
N LEU A 72 -3.92 1.20 12.95
CA LEU A 72 -3.68 0.49 11.70
C LEU A 72 -4.88 0.69 10.76
N MET A 73 -4.61 0.93 9.48
CA MET A 73 -5.61 0.84 8.42
C MET A 73 -5.22 -0.27 7.46
N ILE A 74 -6.16 -1.12 7.06
CA ILE A 74 -5.96 -2.08 5.96
C ILE A 74 -6.84 -1.69 4.79
N VAL A 75 -6.29 -1.77 3.58
CA VAL A 75 -7.00 -1.52 2.31
C VAL A 75 -6.73 -2.70 1.40
N GLY A 76 -7.76 -3.36 0.89
CA GLY A 76 -7.55 -4.47 -0.03
C GLY A 76 -8.80 -5.20 -0.48
N GLU A 77 -8.57 -6.19 -1.33
CA GLU A 77 -9.58 -7.16 -1.75
C GLU A 77 -9.75 -8.24 -0.68
N GLN A 78 -11.00 -8.68 -0.45
CA GLN A 78 -11.30 -9.81 0.45
C GLN A 78 -10.75 -9.62 1.88
N VAL A 79 -10.81 -8.39 2.38
CA VAL A 79 -10.40 -8.07 3.76
C VAL A 79 -11.61 -8.08 4.67
N ASP A 80 -11.63 -9.02 5.61
CA ASP A 80 -12.72 -9.18 6.59
C ASP A 80 -12.41 -8.55 7.96
N SER A 81 -11.13 -8.25 8.23
CA SER A 81 -10.72 -7.65 9.50
C SER A 81 -9.39 -6.90 9.36
N ALA A 82 -9.24 -5.81 10.13
CA ALA A 82 -7.96 -5.17 10.34
C ALA A 82 -7.18 -5.84 11.48
N PRO A 83 -5.84 -5.94 11.38
CA PRO A 83 -5.01 -6.30 12.52
C PRO A 83 -5.12 -5.27 13.65
N ALA A 84 -4.85 -5.72 14.88
CA ALA A 84 -4.64 -4.81 16.02
C ALA A 84 -3.24 -4.18 15.92
N PRO A 85 -3.05 -2.92 16.35
CA PRO A 85 -1.73 -2.33 16.50
C PRO A 85 -0.83 -3.18 17.40
N ALA A 86 0.40 -3.44 16.96
CA ALA A 86 1.30 -4.35 17.65
C ALA A 86 1.62 -3.85 19.07
N GLY A 87 1.39 -4.70 20.08
CA GLY A 87 1.64 -4.37 21.49
C GLY A 87 0.53 -3.58 22.17
N TYR A 88 -0.54 -3.22 21.48
CA TYR A 88 -1.72 -2.61 22.10
C TYR A 88 -2.64 -3.69 22.69
N ALA A 89 -2.92 -3.58 23.99
CA ALA A 89 -3.78 -4.53 24.73
C ALA A 89 -5.08 -3.90 25.25
N GLY A 90 -5.35 -2.63 24.91
CA GLY A 90 -6.55 -1.91 25.31
C GLY A 90 -7.76 -2.19 24.42
N PRO A 91 -8.92 -1.57 24.71
CA PRO A 91 -10.07 -1.62 23.81
C PRO A 91 -9.75 -0.92 22.50
N LEU A 92 -10.10 -1.53 21.37
CA LEU A 92 -9.97 -0.91 20.05
C LEU A 92 -11.32 -0.41 19.57
N GLN A 93 -11.29 0.71 18.85
CA GLN A 93 -12.39 1.15 17.99
C GLN A 93 -12.09 0.79 16.55
N SER A 94 -13.13 0.41 15.81
CA SER A 94 -13.03 -0.06 14.44
C SER A 94 -14.05 0.63 13.54
N GLU A 95 -13.63 0.99 12.34
CA GLU A 95 -14.49 1.56 11.30
C GLU A 95 -14.20 0.89 9.96
N GLN A 96 -15.24 0.58 9.18
CA GLN A 96 -15.12 -0.10 7.90
C GLN A 96 -15.88 0.64 6.78
N ARG A 97 -15.30 0.64 5.58
CA ARG A 97 -15.92 1.10 4.33
C ARG A 97 -15.69 0.08 3.23
N GLU A 98 -16.71 -0.13 2.41
CA GLU A 98 -16.63 -0.90 1.17
C GLU A 98 -16.78 0.05 -0.01
N ILE A 99 -15.90 -0.09 -0.99
CA ILE A 99 -15.79 0.80 -2.14
C ILE A 99 -15.81 -0.05 -3.40
N MET A 100 -16.84 0.13 -4.22
CA MET A 100 -16.88 -0.45 -5.57
C MET A 100 -16.09 0.46 -6.51
N LEU A 101 -15.01 -0.06 -7.08
CA LEU A 101 -14.20 0.63 -8.08
C LEU A 101 -14.88 0.67 -9.45
N ALA A 102 -14.39 1.53 -10.34
CA ALA A 102 -14.98 1.72 -11.67
C ALA A 102 -14.92 0.45 -12.56
N ASP A 103 -13.96 -0.43 -12.31
CA ASP A 103 -13.77 -1.72 -12.97
C ASP A 103 -14.57 -2.88 -12.33
N GLY A 104 -15.34 -2.59 -11.27
CA GLY A 104 -16.18 -3.57 -10.57
C GLY A 104 -15.47 -4.35 -9.45
N VAL A 105 -14.21 -4.02 -9.14
CA VAL A 105 -13.50 -4.60 -7.98
C VAL A 105 -14.05 -3.97 -6.68
N MET A 106 -14.33 -4.81 -5.68
CA MET A 106 -14.69 -4.36 -4.34
C MET A 106 -13.44 -4.24 -3.47
N VAL A 107 -13.18 -3.05 -2.95
CA VAL A 107 -12.10 -2.78 -1.99
C VAL A 107 -12.70 -2.47 -0.63
N THR A 108 -12.19 -3.15 0.40
CA THR A 108 -12.54 -2.87 1.80
C THR A 108 -11.43 -2.06 2.45
N VAL A 109 -11.81 -1.00 3.17
CA VAL A 109 -10.94 -0.19 4.02
C VAL A 109 -11.38 -0.37 5.47
N ILE A 110 -10.50 -0.79 6.36
CA ILE A 110 -10.80 -0.96 7.79
C ILE A 110 -9.76 -0.22 8.62
N LEU A 111 -10.20 0.66 9.52
CA LEU A 111 -9.40 1.30 10.57
C LEU A 111 -9.58 0.52 11.87
N ASN A 112 -8.48 0.20 12.54
CA ASN A 112 -8.45 -0.13 13.97
C ASN A 112 -7.56 0.89 14.69
N ALA A 113 -8.08 1.52 15.74
CA ALA A 113 -7.31 2.47 16.54
C ALA A 113 -7.66 2.40 18.03
N ALA A 114 -6.75 2.87 18.87
CA ALA A 114 -7.08 3.25 20.23
C ALA A 114 -8.23 4.29 20.25
N PRO A 115 -9.09 4.30 21.27
CA PRO A 115 -10.17 5.28 21.38
C PRO A 115 -9.66 6.71 21.63
N ASP A 116 -8.44 6.82 22.15
CA ASP A 116 -7.74 8.09 22.27
C ASP A 116 -7.49 8.65 20.86
N ASP A 117 -7.83 9.92 20.66
CA ASP A 117 -7.72 10.60 19.36
C ASP A 117 -8.55 9.99 18.20
N TRP A 118 -9.59 9.21 18.51
CA TRP A 118 -10.47 8.58 17.51
C TRP A 118 -10.94 9.55 16.42
N ALA A 119 -11.40 10.75 16.79
CA ALA A 119 -11.89 11.72 15.82
C ALA A 119 -10.82 12.14 14.79
N GLN A 120 -9.56 12.23 15.22
CA GLN A 120 -8.44 12.53 14.33
C GLN A 120 -8.13 11.33 13.43
N ARG A 121 -8.09 10.12 13.99
CA ARG A 121 -7.84 8.88 13.23
C ARG A 121 -8.95 8.63 12.20
N LEU A 122 -10.20 8.88 12.56
CA LEU A 122 -11.35 8.79 11.68
C LEU A 122 -11.28 9.84 10.55
N ALA A 123 -10.86 11.07 10.83
CA ALA A 123 -10.69 12.08 9.79
C ALA A 123 -9.61 11.69 8.76
N LEU A 124 -8.51 11.06 9.21
CA LEU A 124 -7.49 10.50 8.30
C LEU A 124 -8.04 9.31 7.51
N PHE A 125 -8.81 8.43 8.16
CA PHE A 125 -9.45 7.30 7.50
C PHE A 125 -10.37 7.74 6.36
N GLU A 126 -11.22 8.75 6.60
CA GLU A 126 -12.11 9.27 5.56
C GLU A 126 -11.34 9.90 4.39
N GLN A 127 -10.16 10.49 4.63
CA GLN A 127 -9.27 10.95 3.55
C GLN A 127 -8.71 9.78 2.73
N VAL A 128 -8.27 8.71 3.40
CA VAL A 128 -7.78 7.48 2.74
C VAL A 128 -8.90 6.88 1.89
N VAL A 129 -10.08 6.67 2.46
CA VAL A 129 -11.29 6.16 1.78
C VAL A 129 -11.62 7.02 0.56
N ALA A 130 -11.64 8.34 0.71
CA ALA A 130 -11.94 9.26 -0.39
C ALA A 130 -10.90 9.23 -1.51
N SER A 131 -9.70 8.72 -1.27
CA SER A 131 -8.60 8.64 -2.25
C SER A 131 -8.53 7.33 -3.03
N VAL A 132 -9.27 6.28 -2.61
CA VAL A 132 -9.22 4.96 -3.27
C VAL A 132 -9.79 5.03 -4.69
N ARG A 133 -9.01 4.61 -5.69
CA ARG A 133 -9.38 4.59 -7.12
C ARG A 133 -8.89 3.30 -7.79
N ALA A 134 -9.43 2.97 -8.96
CA ALA A 134 -8.84 1.92 -9.78
C ALA A 134 -7.44 2.36 -10.25
N SER A 135 -6.51 1.41 -10.36
CA SER A 135 -5.13 1.73 -10.76
C SER A 135 -5.04 2.24 -12.21
N ALA A 136 -5.93 1.78 -13.09
CA ALA A 136 -5.96 2.17 -14.51
C ALA A 136 -6.66 3.51 -14.82
N ASP A 137 -7.09 4.27 -13.80
CA ASP A 137 -7.78 5.56 -13.94
C ASP A 137 -6.85 6.75 -14.27
#